data_AF-A0A4S4FJ25-F1
#
_entry.id   AF-A0A4S4FJ25-F1
#
_cell.length_a   1.000
_cell.length_b   1.000
_cell.length_c   1.000
_cell.angle_alpha   90.00
_cell.angle_beta   90.00
_cell.angle_gamma   90.00
#
_symmetry.space_group_name_H-M   'P 1'
#
loop_
_entity.id
_entity.type
_entity.pdbx_description
1 polymer ?
#
loop_
_entity_poly.entity_id
_entity_poly.type
_entity_poly.pdbx_seq_one_letter_code
_entity_poly.pdbx_strand_id
1 'polypeptide(L)'
;MSVEERATRHPAHARVVFGGFTDGDDPMLLAWARFRDRVIGAAGLHEPALGVRVVRSGEHEHAEPRGVWRLLASNNRELGRSAHPFDSFDSARLQVIRLRVDAGMLETVAVHGPVAGTHGWVVLSAGAPVMTCGRWFGSDATATDAARVAVETLCCAEVSDDAHLMTARGQRSRRSAEDSGRW
;
A
#
# COMPACT_ATOMS: atom_id res chain seq x y z
N MET A 1 -23.42 16.01 -32.72
CA MET A 1 -24.14 15.00 -31.91
C MET A 1 -23.67 13.64 -32.41
N SER A 2 -23.02 12.76 -31.66
CA SER A 2 -22.78 12.69 -30.22
C SER A 2 -21.69 11.63 -29.94
N VAL A 3 -20.81 11.97 -28.98
CA VAL A 3 -20.25 11.10 -27.93
C VAL A 3 -19.31 9.99 -28.43
N GLU A 4 -18.02 10.27 -28.60
CA GLU A 4 -17.00 10.27 -27.54
C GLU A 4 -16.90 8.88 -26.88
N GLU A 5 -16.35 7.96 -27.66
CA GLU A 5 -15.76 6.70 -27.21
C GLU A 5 -14.57 7.05 -26.30
N ARG A 6 -14.86 7.29 -25.02
CA ARG A 6 -13.86 7.31 -23.96
C ARG A 6 -13.34 5.90 -23.82
N ALA A 7 -12.36 5.57 -24.65
CA ALA A 7 -11.53 4.39 -24.50
C ALA A 7 -11.05 4.36 -23.03
N THR A 8 -11.58 3.41 -22.27
CA THR A 8 -11.04 2.99 -20.99
C THR A 8 -9.62 2.52 -21.24
N ARG A 9 -8.68 3.45 -21.15
CA ARG A 9 -7.26 3.19 -21.26
C ARG A 9 -6.90 2.41 -20.00
N HIS A 10 -7.05 1.09 -20.05
CA HIS A 10 -6.46 0.20 -19.06
C HIS A 10 -4.99 0.62 -18.90
N PRO A 11 -4.51 0.93 -17.69
CA PRO A 11 -3.13 1.31 -17.53
C PRO A 11 -2.29 0.07 -17.81
N ALA A 12 -1.84 -0.07 -19.06
CA ALA A 12 -0.90 -1.09 -19.47
C ALA A 12 0.28 -1.03 -18.48
N HIS A 13 0.36 -2.05 -17.62
CA HIS A 13 1.42 -2.31 -16.62
C HIS A 13 1.39 -1.55 -15.29
N ALA A 14 0.22 -1.16 -14.77
CA ALA A 14 0.15 -0.88 -13.32
C ALA A 14 0.39 -2.18 -12.53
N ARG A 15 1.13 -2.10 -11.41
CA ARG A 15 1.50 -3.28 -10.63
C ARG A 15 1.48 -3.03 -9.12
N VAL A 16 1.19 -4.09 -8.38
CA VAL A 16 1.40 -4.18 -6.94
C VAL A 16 2.72 -4.89 -6.70
N VAL A 17 3.62 -4.24 -5.97
CA VAL A 17 4.92 -4.79 -5.56
C VAL A 17 5.01 -4.89 -4.06
N PHE A 18 5.81 -5.85 -3.59
CA PHE A 18 6.05 -6.10 -2.17
C PHE A 18 7.46 -5.66 -1.79
N GLY A 19 7.54 -4.78 -0.81
CA GLY A 19 8.77 -4.19 -0.31
C GLY A 19 8.97 -4.50 1.15
N GLY A 20 10.08 -5.12 1.52
CA GLY A 20 10.40 -5.44 2.91
C GLY A 20 11.34 -4.45 3.57
N PHE A 21 11.40 -4.48 4.89
CA PHE A 21 12.37 -3.72 5.68
C PHE A 21 13.45 -4.64 6.20
N THR A 22 14.61 -4.09 6.56
CA THR A 22 15.76 -4.87 7.00
C THR A 22 15.53 -5.45 8.40
N ASP A 23 14.98 -4.65 9.30
CA ASP A 23 14.65 -4.97 10.70
C ASP A 23 13.64 -3.94 11.24
N GLY A 24 13.27 -4.07 12.52
CA GLY A 24 12.35 -3.16 13.22
C GLY A 24 12.85 -1.71 13.36
N ASP A 25 14.16 -1.47 13.29
CA ASP A 25 14.79 -0.16 13.42
C ASP A 25 15.15 0.47 12.05
N ASP A 26 14.75 -0.18 10.95
CA ASP A 26 15.02 0.29 9.59
C ASP A 26 14.54 1.74 9.41
N PRO A 27 15.43 2.69 9.04
CA PRO A 27 15.06 4.08 8.88
C PRO A 27 13.92 4.31 7.88
N MET A 28 13.78 3.45 6.86
CA MET A 28 12.68 3.50 5.91
C MET A 28 11.37 3.05 6.53
N LEU A 29 11.37 2.03 7.38
CA LEU A 29 10.19 1.60 8.15
C LEU A 29 9.72 2.74 9.05
N LEU A 30 10.65 3.35 9.81
CA LEU A 30 10.33 4.44 10.72
C LEU A 30 9.82 5.69 9.98
N ALA A 31 10.42 6.03 8.83
CA ALA A 31 9.95 7.14 8.00
C ALA A 31 8.56 6.86 7.38
N TRP A 32 8.33 5.64 6.91
CA TRP A 32 7.05 5.20 6.40
C TRP A 32 5.96 5.25 7.48
N ALA A 33 6.25 4.70 8.67
CA ALA A 33 5.35 4.67 9.82
C ALA A 33 4.94 6.08 10.22
N ARG A 34 5.91 6.98 10.42
CA ARG A 34 5.65 8.39 10.76
C ARG A 34 4.75 9.11 9.74
N PHE A 35 4.94 8.84 8.45
CA PHE A 35 4.09 9.43 7.42
C PHE A 35 2.67 8.89 7.51
N ARG A 36 2.52 7.57 7.55
CA ARG A 36 1.23 6.89 7.68
C ARG A 36 0.47 7.38 8.92
N ASP A 37 1.13 7.42 10.08
CA ASP A 37 0.48 7.77 11.35
C ASP A 37 -0.10 9.19 11.29
N ARG A 38 0.57 10.12 10.58
CA ARG A 38 0.03 11.46 10.32
C ARG A 38 -1.20 11.44 9.41
N VAL A 39 -1.21 10.59 8.38
CA VAL A 39 -2.34 10.47 7.46
C VAL A 39 -3.54 9.84 8.16
N ILE A 40 -3.34 8.73 8.87
CA ILE A 40 -4.40 8.02 9.62
C ILE A 40 -4.94 8.90 10.75
N GLY A 41 -4.05 9.53 11.55
CA GLY A 41 -4.46 10.41 12.63
C GLY A 41 -5.25 11.63 12.13
N ALA A 42 -4.86 12.21 10.99
CA ALA A 42 -5.59 13.34 10.40
C ALA A 42 -6.93 12.94 9.76
N ALA A 43 -7.15 11.65 9.46
CA ALA A 43 -8.44 11.14 9.04
C ALA A 43 -9.43 11.01 10.23
N GLY A 44 -9.01 11.29 11.47
CA GLY A 44 -9.81 11.03 12.67
C GLY A 44 -10.02 9.54 12.94
N LEU A 45 -9.29 8.69 12.22
CA LEU A 45 -9.31 7.25 12.38
C LEU A 45 -8.37 6.91 13.52
N HIS A 46 -8.91 6.86 14.73
CA HIS A 46 -8.22 6.14 15.80
C HIS A 46 -8.23 4.66 15.42
N GLU A 47 -7.05 4.01 15.46
CA GLU A 47 -6.94 2.54 15.40
C GLU A 47 -8.09 1.96 16.25
N PRO A 48 -9.02 1.18 15.68
CA PRO A 48 -10.04 0.55 16.49
C PRO A 48 -9.31 -0.33 17.51
N ALA A 49 -9.49 -0.01 18.79
CA ALA A 49 -9.12 -0.93 19.85
C ALA A 49 -9.91 -2.23 19.62
N LEU A 50 -9.19 -3.28 19.18
CA LEU A 50 -9.62 -4.65 18.89
C LEU A 50 -10.23 -4.93 17.51
N GLY A 51 -9.66 -5.91 16.80
CA GLY A 51 -10.51 -6.76 15.94
C GLY A 51 -9.92 -7.45 14.72
N VAL A 52 -8.70 -7.14 14.27
CA VAL A 52 -8.07 -7.99 13.25
C VAL A 52 -7.70 -9.31 13.92
N ARG A 53 -8.63 -10.26 13.92
CA ARG A 53 -8.29 -11.69 13.96
C ARG A 53 -7.56 -11.98 12.65
N VAL A 54 -6.27 -11.63 12.62
CA VAL A 54 -5.30 -12.51 11.97
C VAL A 54 -5.60 -13.87 12.56
N VAL A 55 -5.94 -14.84 11.71
CA VAL A 55 -6.04 -16.23 12.14
C VAL A 55 -4.71 -16.54 12.82
N ARG A 56 -4.70 -16.56 14.15
CA ARG A 56 -3.52 -16.85 14.96
C ARG A 56 -3.28 -18.35 14.82
N SER A 57 -2.58 -18.70 13.75
CA SER A 57 -1.94 -20.00 13.62
C SER A 57 -0.63 -19.90 14.37
N GLY A 58 -0.62 -20.39 15.61
CA GLY A 58 0.60 -20.71 16.35
C GLY A 58 1.35 -19.53 16.95
N GLU A 59 2.00 -19.80 18.06
CA GLU A 59 2.88 -18.92 18.82
C GLU A 59 4.00 -18.39 17.91
N HIS A 60 3.89 -17.16 17.44
CA HIS A 60 5.01 -16.41 16.90
C HIS A 60 5.35 -15.32 17.92
N GLU A 61 6.48 -15.53 18.62
CA GLU A 61 7.29 -14.42 19.15
C GLU A 61 7.25 -13.28 18.14
N HIS A 62 6.92 -12.06 18.59
CA HIS A 62 6.65 -10.87 17.77
C HIS A 62 7.57 -10.79 16.54
N ALA A 63 7.12 -11.35 15.41
CA ALA A 63 7.90 -11.37 14.19
C ALA A 63 7.96 -9.94 13.68
N GLU A 64 9.18 -9.44 13.47
CA GLU A 64 9.36 -8.09 12.96
C GLU A 64 8.63 -7.92 11.62
N PRO A 65 7.94 -6.79 11.41
CA PRO A 65 7.19 -6.56 10.18
C PRO A 65 8.11 -6.68 8.96
N ARG A 66 7.79 -7.64 8.10
CA ARG A 66 8.60 -7.99 6.92
C ARG A 66 8.36 -7.09 5.72
N GLY A 67 7.32 -6.27 5.69
CA GLY A 67 7.15 -5.31 4.60
C GLY A 67 5.78 -4.67 4.42
N VAL A 68 5.65 -3.97 3.29
CA VAL A 68 4.46 -3.28 2.80
C VAL A 68 4.25 -3.61 1.34
N TRP A 69 3.03 -3.45 0.83
CA TRP A 69 2.80 -3.43 -0.61
C TRP A 69 2.63 -2.00 -1.11
N ARG A 70 3.02 -1.78 -2.36
CA ARG A 70 2.93 -0.50 -3.07
C ARG A 70 2.23 -0.69 -4.40
N LEU A 71 1.26 0.17 -4.69
CA LEU A 71 0.59 0.25 -5.98
C LEU A 71 1.34 1.26 -6.85
N LEU A 72 1.89 0.78 -7.96
CA LEU A 72 2.67 1.57 -8.91
C LEU A 72 1.91 1.71 -10.23
N ALA A 73 1.87 2.93 -10.76
CA ALA A 73 1.50 3.19 -12.14
C ALA A 73 2.56 2.60 -13.10
N SER A 74 2.22 2.54 -14.39
CA SER A 74 3.11 2.05 -15.45
C SER A 74 4.45 2.78 -15.55
N ASN A 75 4.49 4.07 -15.18
CA ASN A 75 5.72 4.87 -15.09
C ASN A 75 6.46 4.75 -13.75
N ASN A 76 6.17 3.72 -12.95
CA ASN A 76 6.71 3.47 -11.60
C ASN A 76 6.35 4.52 -10.55
N ARG A 77 5.47 5.48 -10.85
CA ARG A 77 4.95 6.41 -9.86
C ARG A 77 4.08 5.66 -8.87
N GLU A 78 4.35 5.85 -7.58
CA GLU A 78 3.48 5.32 -6.53
C GLU A 78 2.13 6.04 -6.55
N LEU A 79 1.07 5.25 -6.64
CA LEU A 79 -0.32 5.68 -6.55
C LEU A 79 -0.84 5.54 -5.13
N GLY A 80 -0.50 4.44 -4.45
CA GLY A 80 -0.87 4.18 -3.06
C GLY A 80 0.01 3.10 -2.45
N ARG A 81 -0.16 2.87 -1.16
CA ARG A 81 0.56 1.82 -0.41
C ARG A 81 -0.32 1.28 0.71
N SER A 82 0.02 0.12 1.24
CA SER A 82 -0.70 -0.47 2.37
C SER A 82 -0.75 0.48 3.57
N ALA A 83 -1.87 0.46 4.29
CA ALA A 83 -2.01 1.21 5.54
C ALA A 83 -1.28 0.53 6.72
N HIS A 84 -1.01 -0.77 6.64
CA HIS A 84 -0.30 -1.51 7.69
C HIS A 84 0.89 -2.28 7.11
N PRO A 85 1.93 -2.56 7.91
CA PRO A 85 2.95 -3.49 7.51
C PRO A 85 2.46 -4.93 7.73
N PHE A 86 3.08 -5.88 7.05
CA PHE A 86 2.77 -7.30 7.13
C PHE A 86 3.95 -8.07 7.68
N ASP A 87 3.63 -9.15 8.41
CA ASP A 87 4.57 -10.15 8.89
C ASP A 87 5.15 -11.04 7.78
N SER A 88 4.49 -11.09 6.62
CA SER A 88 4.94 -11.83 5.45
C SER A 88 4.43 -11.22 4.15
N PHE A 89 5.11 -11.50 3.03
CA PHE A 89 4.67 -11.08 1.71
C PHE A 89 3.40 -11.82 1.26
N ASP A 90 3.19 -13.06 1.73
CA ASP A 90 1.96 -13.82 1.46
C ASP A 90 0.74 -13.17 2.12
N SER A 91 0.85 -12.75 3.39
CA SER A 91 -0.19 -11.97 4.08
C SER A 91 -0.51 -10.67 3.32
N ALA A 92 0.52 -9.96 2.85
CA ALA A 92 0.36 -8.74 2.06
C ALA A 92 -0.37 -9.01 0.73
N ARG A 93 0.04 -10.06 0.01
CA ARG A 93 -0.59 -10.49 -1.25
C ARG A 93 -2.04 -10.88 -1.05
N LEU A 94 -2.34 -11.65 0.00
CA LEU A 94 -3.70 -12.05 0.33
C LEU A 94 -4.59 -10.83 0.61
N GLN A 95 -4.07 -9.80 1.29
CA GLN A 95 -4.81 -8.56 1.49
C GLN A 95 -5.14 -7.90 0.14
N VAL A 96 -4.16 -7.76 -0.76
CA VAL A 96 -4.36 -7.16 -2.09
C VAL A 96 -5.42 -7.91 -2.89
N ILE A 97 -5.40 -9.25 -2.87
CA ILE A 97 -6.39 -10.09 -3.56
C ILE A 97 -7.79 -9.83 -2.98
N ARG A 98 -7.94 -9.79 -1.66
CA ARG A 98 -9.22 -9.47 -0.99
C ARG A 98 -9.73 -8.08 -1.37
N LEU A 99 -8.86 -7.07 -1.34
CA LEU A 99 -9.22 -5.69 -1.70
C LEU A 99 -9.71 -5.56 -3.15
N ARG A 100 -9.26 -6.42 -4.06
CA ARG A 100 -9.76 -6.44 -5.44
C ARG A 100 -11.14 -7.04 -5.55
N VAL A 101 -11.38 -8.13 -4.82
CA VAL A 101 -12.71 -8.77 -4.77
C VAL A 101 -13.72 -7.80 -4.16
N ASP A 102 -13.32 -7.10 -3.09
CA ASP A 102 -14.18 -6.20 -2.33
C ASP A 102 -14.06 -4.73 -2.78
N ALA A 103 -13.56 -4.48 -3.99
CA ALA A 103 -13.24 -3.12 -4.45
C ALA A 103 -14.45 -2.17 -4.42
N GLY A 104 -15.65 -2.68 -4.70
CA GLY A 104 -16.90 -1.91 -4.62
C GLY A 104 -17.33 -1.54 -3.21
N MET A 105 -16.70 -2.12 -2.18
CA MET A 105 -16.96 -1.85 -0.76
C MET A 105 -15.89 -0.93 -0.14
N LEU A 106 -14.95 -0.43 -0.96
CA LEU A 106 -13.90 0.45 -0.48
C LEU A 106 -14.40 1.90 -0.37
N GLU A 107 -14.13 2.51 0.77
CA GLU A 107 -14.49 3.90 1.04
C GLU A 107 -13.25 4.77 1.03
N THR A 108 -13.33 5.95 0.41
CA THR A 108 -12.23 6.92 0.42
C THR A 108 -12.54 8.07 1.38
N VAL A 109 -11.61 8.33 2.30
CA VAL A 109 -11.66 9.46 3.22
C VAL A 109 -10.60 10.48 2.82
N ALA A 110 -11.03 11.71 2.55
CA ALA A 110 -10.13 12.84 2.33
C ALA A 110 -9.49 13.30 3.65
N VAL A 111 -8.22 13.70 3.60
CA VAL A 111 -7.44 14.06 4.77
C VAL A 111 -6.79 15.42 4.58
N HIS A 112 -6.85 16.29 5.60
CA HIS A 112 -6.05 17.51 5.64
C HIS A 112 -4.68 17.23 6.25
N GLY A 113 -3.63 17.65 5.57
CA GLY A 113 -2.26 17.42 6.03
C GLY A 113 -1.84 18.37 7.15
N PRO A 114 -0.66 18.11 7.75
CA PRO A 114 -0.16 18.85 8.91
C PRO A 114 0.24 20.29 8.58
N VAL A 115 0.34 20.64 7.30
CA VAL A 115 0.64 21.99 6.82
C VAL A 115 -0.55 22.50 6.02
N ALA A 116 -0.90 23.77 6.22
CA ALA A 116 -1.99 24.41 5.48
C ALA A 116 -1.82 24.22 3.96
N GLY A 117 -2.91 23.85 3.27
CA GLY A 117 -2.90 23.58 1.84
C GLY A 117 -2.31 22.21 1.44
N THR A 118 -1.98 21.35 2.39
CA THR A 118 -1.63 19.95 2.10
C THR A 118 -2.82 19.03 2.31
N HIS A 119 -3.00 18.07 1.41
CA HIS A 119 -4.13 17.15 1.37
C HIS A 119 -3.66 15.72 1.14
N GLY A 120 -4.38 14.75 1.65
CA GLY A 120 -4.10 13.32 1.54
C GLY A 120 -5.38 12.52 1.49
N TRP A 121 -5.26 11.21 1.56
CA TRP A 121 -6.41 10.32 1.57
C TRP A 121 -6.06 8.98 2.23
N VAL A 122 -7.10 8.33 2.74
CA VAL A 122 -7.10 6.96 3.23
C VAL A 122 -8.22 6.20 2.53
N VAL A 123 -7.99 4.95 2.19
CA VAL A 123 -9.03 4.02 1.75
C VAL A 123 -9.30 3.03 2.88
N LEU A 124 -10.58 2.81 3.15
CA LEU A 124 -11.10 1.92 4.16
C LEU A 124 -11.75 0.68 3.54
N SER A 125 -11.68 -0.43 4.25
CA SER A 125 -12.50 -1.61 4.03
C SER A 125 -13.18 -1.96 5.34
N ALA A 126 -14.52 -1.98 5.35
CA ALA A 126 -15.32 -2.18 6.56
C ALA A 126 -14.88 -1.26 7.73
N GLY A 127 -14.59 0.01 7.44
CA GLY A 127 -14.15 1.01 8.42
C GLY A 127 -12.66 0.94 8.83
N ALA A 128 -11.92 -0.09 8.43
CA ALA A 128 -10.49 -0.22 8.75
C ALA A 128 -9.60 0.35 7.62
N PRO A 129 -8.54 1.12 7.93
CA PRO A 129 -7.56 1.56 6.93
C PRO A 129 -6.91 0.39 6.19
N VAL A 130 -6.88 0.45 4.86
CA VAL A 130 -6.24 -0.59 4.04
C VAL A 130 -5.21 -0.04 3.06
N MET A 131 -5.40 1.18 2.59
CA MET A 131 -4.46 1.86 1.69
C MET A 131 -4.38 3.35 2.04
N THR A 132 -3.21 3.95 1.92
CA THR A 132 -3.03 5.40 2.09
C THR A 132 -2.36 6.01 0.87
N CYS A 133 -2.45 7.33 0.77
CA CYS A 133 -1.56 8.07 -0.11
C CYS A 133 -0.09 7.88 0.30
N GLY A 134 0.82 8.03 -0.65
CA GLY A 134 2.26 7.97 -0.42
C GLY A 134 2.95 9.31 -0.19
N ARG A 135 2.20 10.40 -0.37
CA ARG A 135 2.66 11.77 -0.24
C ARG A 135 1.46 12.68 0.02
N TRP A 136 1.76 13.90 0.46
CA TRP A 136 0.78 14.98 0.47
C TRP A 136 0.63 15.59 -0.94
N PHE A 137 -0.56 16.14 -1.21
CA PHE A 137 -0.94 16.84 -2.42
C PHE A 137 -1.24 18.31 -2.11
N GLY A 138 -1.06 19.20 -3.08
CA GLY A 138 -1.25 20.64 -2.91
C GLY A 138 -2.71 21.12 -3.01
N SER A 139 -3.66 20.24 -3.27
CA SER A 139 -5.09 20.57 -3.26
C SER A 139 -5.94 19.34 -2.98
N ASP A 140 -7.12 19.59 -2.41
CA ASP A 140 -8.13 18.56 -2.14
C ASP A 140 -8.56 17.83 -3.42
N ALA A 141 -8.86 18.57 -4.48
CA ALA A 141 -9.23 18.01 -5.77
C ALA A 141 -8.17 17.05 -6.34
N THR A 142 -6.88 17.38 -6.19
CA THR A 142 -5.78 16.50 -6.63
C THR A 142 -5.66 15.26 -5.77
N ALA A 143 -5.86 15.38 -4.44
CA ALA A 143 -5.85 14.25 -3.53
C ALA A 143 -7.01 13.29 -3.85
N THR A 144 -8.21 13.82 -4.03
CA THR A 144 -9.42 13.06 -4.35
C THR A 144 -9.31 12.35 -5.71
N ASP A 145 -8.82 13.01 -6.75
CA ASP A 145 -8.59 12.34 -8.05
C ASP A 145 -7.50 11.26 -7.93
N ALA A 146 -6.42 11.54 -7.20
CA ALA A 146 -5.38 10.54 -6.96
C ALA A 146 -5.89 9.31 -6.19
N ALA A 147 -6.80 9.49 -5.24
CA ALA A 147 -7.42 8.40 -4.50
C ALA A 147 -8.30 7.54 -5.41
N ARG A 148 -9.15 8.19 -6.22
CA ARG A 148 -10.00 7.51 -7.21
C ARG A 148 -9.15 6.69 -8.19
N VAL A 149 -8.10 7.29 -8.75
CA VAL A 149 -7.17 6.60 -9.65
C VAL A 149 -6.48 5.43 -8.94
N ALA A 150 -6.10 5.57 -7.68
CA ALA A 150 -5.49 4.47 -6.92
C ALA A 150 -6.45 3.29 -6.73
N VAL A 151 -7.71 3.53 -6.36
CA VAL A 151 -8.73 2.48 -6.19
C VAL A 151 -9.04 1.80 -7.53
N GLU A 152 -9.30 2.57 -8.59
CA GLU A 152 -9.55 2.03 -9.94
C GLU A 152 -8.36 1.20 -10.45
N THR A 153 -7.13 1.66 -10.18
CA THR A 153 -5.93 0.95 -10.60
C THR A 153 -5.69 -0.32 -9.77
N LEU A 154 -5.99 -0.30 -8.47
CA LEU A 154 -5.82 -1.47 -7.59
C LEU A 154 -6.61 -2.68 -8.10
N CYS A 155 -7.81 -2.45 -8.63
CA CYS A 155 -8.71 -3.48 -9.16
C CYS A 155 -8.09 -4.31 -10.29
N CYS A 156 -7.29 -3.67 -11.15
CA CYS A 156 -6.80 -4.26 -12.39
C CYS A 156 -5.28 -4.37 -12.50
N ALA A 157 -4.52 -3.89 -11.51
CA ALA A 157 -3.07 -3.97 -11.52
C ALA A 157 -2.58 -5.43 -11.60
N GLU A 158 -1.36 -5.66 -12.05
CA GLU A 158 -0.71 -6.96 -11.92
C GLU A 158 -0.22 -7.16 -10.47
N VAL A 159 -0.39 -8.34 -9.86
CA VAL A 159 0.20 -8.63 -8.55
C VAL A 159 1.52 -9.34 -8.77
N SER A 160 2.64 -8.70 -8.40
CA SER A 160 3.98 -9.28 -8.55
C SER A 160 4.15 -10.53 -7.70
N ASP A 161 4.64 -11.63 -8.27
CA ASP A 161 5.03 -12.82 -7.49
C ASP A 161 6.32 -12.57 -6.70
N ASP A 162 7.15 -11.63 -7.16
CA ASP A 162 8.38 -11.26 -6.50
C ASP A 162 8.17 -10.27 -5.36
N ALA A 163 8.96 -10.46 -4.30
CA ALA A 163 9.13 -9.49 -3.22
C ALA A 163 10.60 -9.08 -3.08
N HIS A 164 10.84 -7.85 -2.64
CA HIS A 164 12.18 -7.27 -2.57
C HIS A 164 12.39 -6.50 -1.28
N LEU A 165 13.62 -6.44 -0.77
CA LEU A 165 13.96 -5.53 0.33
C LEU A 165 13.99 -4.07 -0.17
N MET A 166 13.40 -3.16 0.60
CA MET A 166 13.48 -1.73 0.41
C MET A 166 14.80 -1.25 1.01
N THR A 167 15.72 -0.82 0.16
CA THR A 167 16.99 -0.23 0.58
C THR A 167 16.98 1.27 0.32
N ALA A 168 17.57 2.05 1.22
CA ALA A 168 17.76 3.47 1.00
C ALA A 168 18.67 3.66 -0.23
N ARG A 169 18.10 4.18 -1.33
CA ARG A 169 18.72 4.32 -2.65
C ARG A 169 19.32 3.02 -3.24
N GLY A 170 18.49 2.34 -4.04
CA GLY A 170 18.96 1.79 -5.33
C GLY A 170 19.71 0.46 -5.32
N GLN A 171 19.93 -0.19 -4.18
CA GLN A 171 20.46 -1.55 -4.17
C GLN A 171 19.32 -2.56 -4.14
N ARG A 172 18.86 -2.96 -5.34
CA ARG A 172 18.09 -4.20 -5.50
C ARG A 172 18.99 -5.35 -5.06
N SER A 173 18.84 -5.80 -3.81
CA SER A 173 19.44 -7.04 -3.36
C SER A 173 18.70 -8.18 -4.05
N ARG A 174 19.22 -8.63 -5.20
CA ARG A 174 18.99 -10.01 -5.67
C ARG A 174 19.69 -10.91 -4.67
N ARG A 175 19.00 -11.38 -3.64
CA ARG A 175 19.42 -12.61 -2.96
C ARG A 175 18.97 -13.74 -3.86
N SER A 176 19.89 -14.23 -4.68
CA SER A 176 19.75 -15.53 -5.33
C SER A 176 19.61 -16.58 -4.23
N ALA A 177 18.46 -17.25 -4.20
CA ALA A 177 18.40 -18.59 -3.69
C ALA A 177 19.24 -19.46 -4.63
N GLU A 178 20.22 -20.17 -4.09
CA GLU A 178 20.62 -21.55 -4.42
C GLU A 178 22.04 -21.79 -3.90
N ASP A 179 22.12 -21.97 -2.57
CA ASP A 179 22.99 -22.99 -2.00
C ASP A 179 22.26 -24.33 -2.18
N SER A 180 22.71 -25.11 -3.16
CA SER A 180 22.29 -26.49 -3.34
C SER A 180 23.34 -27.25 -4.15
N GLY A 181 24.27 -27.86 -3.41
CA GLY A 181 24.79 -29.18 -3.76
C GLY A 181 26.17 -29.24 -4.40
N ARG A 182 27.16 -29.65 -3.60
CA ARG A 182 28.02 -30.78 -4.00
C ARG A 182 28.66 -31.44 -2.79
N TRP A 183 28.36 -32.73 -2.65
CA TRP A 183 29.21 -33.72 -1.99
C TRP A 183 30.50 -33.93 -2.78
#